data_AF-A0A258BYX0-F1
#
_entry.id   AF-A0A258BYX0-F1
#
_cell.length_a   1.000
_cell.length_b   1.000
_cell.length_c   1.000
_cell.angle_alpha   90.00
_cell.angle_beta   90.00
_cell.angle_gamma   90.00
#
_symmetry.space_group_name_H-M   'P 1'
#
loop_
_entity.id
_entity.type
_entity.pdbx_description
1 polymer ?
#
loop_
_entity_poly.entity_id
_entity_poly.type
_entity_poly.pdbx_seq_one_letter_code
_entity_poly.pdbx_strand_id
1 'polypeptide(L)'
;MYKLFNHGHQGLALLSLLLTIGWAVVVLFTPRITAALGRTQRLFYIGSMAATGLAGVTGLVLVALAMGSWLALLFPWLGLVAVAGHGFAGVRSRKALLAGNKTVAVVAVVVQILLLVAAYGLMTVKPF
;
A
#
# COMPACT_ATOMS: atom_id res chain seq x y z
N MET A 1 -14.80 6.85 -20.42
CA MET A 1 -13.37 6.73 -20.05
C MET A 1 -13.15 6.81 -18.56
N TYR A 2 -13.67 7.82 -17.85
CA TYR A 2 -13.55 7.95 -16.38
C TYR A 2 -13.94 6.69 -15.59
N LYS A 3 -15.09 6.05 -15.89
CA LYS A 3 -15.51 4.80 -15.23
C LYS A 3 -14.48 3.66 -15.34
N LEU A 4 -13.80 3.53 -16.48
CA LEU A 4 -12.79 2.49 -16.68
C LEU A 4 -11.55 2.76 -15.80
N PHE A 5 -11.10 4.01 -15.76
CA PHE A 5 -10.00 4.42 -14.88
C PHE A 5 -10.34 4.27 -13.39
N ASN A 6 -11.58 4.57 -13.00
CA ASN A 6 -12.03 4.41 -11.62
C ASN A 6 -12.02 2.93 -11.18
N HIS A 7 -12.59 2.01 -11.98
CA HIS A 7 -12.52 0.58 -11.67
C HIS A 7 -11.08 0.06 -11.66
N GLY A 8 -10.22 0.53 -12.57
CA GLY A 8 -8.80 0.19 -12.58
C GLY A 8 -8.07 0.65 -11.31
N HIS A 9 -8.34 1.87 -10.86
CA HIS A 9 -7.80 2.41 -9.61
C HIS A 9 -8.26 1.60 -8.39
N GLN A 10 -9.55 1.28 -8.29
CA GLN A 10 -10.08 0.42 -7.23
C GLN A 10 -9.47 -0.99 -7.25
N GLY A 11 -9.26 -1.56 -8.45
CA GLY A 11 -8.60 -2.84 -8.63
C GLY A 11 -7.13 -2.80 -8.17
N LEU A 12 -6.40 -1.72 -8.46
CA LEU A 12 -5.02 -1.53 -7.97
C LEU A 12 -4.98 -1.37 -6.44
N ALA A 13 -5.95 -0.66 -5.85
CA ALA A 13 -6.05 -0.52 -4.40
C ALA A 13 -6.38 -1.85 -3.70
N LEU A 14 -7.23 -2.69 -4.31
CA LEU A 14 -7.48 -4.04 -3.80
C LEU A 14 -6.24 -4.94 -3.95
N LEU A 15 -5.58 -4.89 -5.10
CA LEU A 15 -4.36 -5.66 -5.36
C LEU A 15 -3.25 -5.29 -4.39
N SER A 16 -3.07 -4.00 -4.09
CA SER A 16 -2.08 -3.53 -3.12
C SER A 16 -2.35 -4.07 -1.72
N LEU A 17 -3.63 -4.11 -1.30
CA LEU A 17 -4.04 -4.70 -0.03
C LEU A 17 -3.75 -6.20 0.01
N LEU A 18 -4.12 -6.95 -1.02
CA LEU A 18 -3.88 -8.40 -1.12
C LEU A 18 -2.37 -8.73 -1.08
N LEU A 19 -1.56 -7.99 -1.82
CA LEU A 19 -0.10 -8.17 -1.81
C LEU A 19 0.52 -7.80 -0.45
N THR A 20 -0.04 -6.79 0.23
CA THR A 20 0.40 -6.41 1.59
C THR A 20 0.03 -7.48 2.62
N ILE A 21 -1.14 -8.10 2.49
CA ILE A 21 -1.53 -9.27 3.30
C ILE A 21 -0.58 -10.44 3.02
N GLY A 22 -0.26 -10.70 1.75
CA GLY A 22 0.74 -11.71 1.39
C GLY A 22 2.12 -11.40 1.99
N TRP A 23 2.54 -10.13 2.00
CA TRP A 23 3.76 -9.70 2.68
C TRP A 23 3.68 -9.91 4.20
N ALA A 24 2.52 -9.67 4.83
CA ALA A 24 2.31 -9.94 6.25
C ALA A 24 2.43 -11.43 6.58
N VAL A 25 1.82 -12.31 5.76
CA VAL A 25 1.97 -13.77 5.87
C VAL A 25 3.45 -14.15 5.79
N VAL A 26 4.17 -13.61 4.80
CA VAL A 26 5.62 -13.80 4.70
C VAL A 26 6.34 -13.37 5.98
N VAL A 27 6.08 -12.16 6.48
CA VAL A 27 6.70 -11.64 7.70
C VAL A 27 6.41 -12.54 8.90
N LEU A 28 5.20 -13.08 9.03
CA LEU A 28 4.79 -13.95 10.13
C LEU A 28 5.46 -15.33 10.08
N PHE A 29 5.63 -15.92 8.90
CA PHE A 29 6.17 -17.28 8.75
C PHE A 29 7.66 -17.35 8.40
N THR A 30 8.30 -16.23 8.09
CA THR A 30 9.75 -16.22 7.81
C THR A 30 10.56 -16.49 9.09
N PRO A 31 11.54 -17.42 9.08
CA PRO A 31 12.45 -17.66 10.20
C PRO A 31 13.24 -16.41 10.60
N ARG A 32 13.69 -16.34 11.86
CA ARG A 32 14.22 -15.09 12.46
C ARG A 32 15.41 -14.46 11.76
N ILE A 33 16.22 -15.18 10.98
CA ILE A 33 17.42 -14.61 10.36
C ILE A 33 17.47 -15.01 8.90
N THR A 34 17.41 -14.02 8.00
CA THR A 34 17.67 -14.21 6.58
C THR A 34 18.59 -13.10 6.08
N ALA A 35 19.72 -13.47 5.46
CA ALA A 35 20.68 -12.49 4.93
C ALA A 35 20.09 -11.66 3.77
N ALA A 36 19.08 -12.21 3.08
CA ALA A 36 18.39 -11.56 1.98
C ALA A 36 16.93 -12.01 1.92
N LEU A 37 16.14 -11.31 1.08
CA LEU A 37 14.79 -11.75 0.76
C LEU A 37 14.85 -12.89 -0.27
N GLY A 38 14.19 -14.00 0.01
CA GLY A 38 13.92 -15.05 -0.97
C GLY A 38 12.98 -14.58 -2.08
N ARG A 39 12.86 -15.39 -3.15
CA ARG A 39 12.06 -15.03 -4.36
C ARG A 39 10.61 -14.68 -4.01
N THR A 40 9.93 -15.52 -3.23
CA THR A 40 8.52 -15.29 -2.83
C THR A 40 8.37 -14.06 -1.93
N GLN A 41 9.30 -13.86 -1.00
CA GLN A 41 9.30 -12.69 -0.11
C GLN A 41 9.45 -11.40 -0.91
N ARG A 42 10.36 -11.40 -1.88
CA ARG A 42 10.61 -10.27 -2.78
C ARG A 42 9.39 -9.98 -3.66
N LEU A 43 8.69 -11.00 -4.14
CA LEU A 43 7.47 -10.84 -4.93
C LEU A 43 6.40 -10.08 -4.16
N PHE A 44 6.04 -10.52 -2.94
CA PHE A 44 5.01 -9.83 -2.15
C PHE A 44 5.45 -8.44 -1.68
N TYR A 45 6.71 -8.28 -1.27
CA TYR A 45 7.24 -6.97 -0.87
C TYR A 45 7.24 -5.99 -2.05
N ILE A 46 7.88 -6.31 -3.17
CA ILE A 46 7.96 -5.40 -4.31
C ILE A 46 6.57 -5.19 -4.91
N GLY A 47 5.77 -6.26 -5.02
CA GLY A 47 4.41 -6.18 -5.53
C GLY A 47 3.54 -5.23 -4.71
N SER A 48 3.54 -5.34 -3.39
CA SER A 48 2.75 -4.43 -2.53
C SER A 48 3.20 -2.98 -2.67
N MET A 49 4.51 -2.72 -2.71
CA MET A 49 5.06 -1.36 -2.87
C MET A 49 4.71 -0.77 -4.24
N ALA A 50 4.89 -1.54 -5.32
CA ALA A 50 4.60 -1.10 -6.68
C ALA A 50 3.09 -0.88 -6.90
N ALA A 51 2.25 -1.81 -6.46
CA ALA A 51 0.80 -1.69 -6.58
C ALA A 51 0.26 -0.49 -5.79
N THR A 52 0.78 -0.24 -4.58
CA THR A 52 0.40 0.94 -3.78
C THR A 52 0.81 2.24 -4.46
N GLY A 53 2.03 2.30 -5.01
CA GLY A 53 2.50 3.45 -5.79
C GLY A 53 1.63 3.72 -7.03
N LEU A 54 1.31 2.67 -7.79
CA LEU A 54 0.43 2.77 -8.96
C LEU A 54 -1.00 3.19 -8.57
N ALA A 55 -1.54 2.67 -7.46
CA ALA A 55 -2.82 3.11 -6.92
C ALA A 55 -2.78 4.61 -6.58
N GLY A 56 -1.71 5.08 -5.92
CA GLY A 56 -1.52 6.50 -5.63
C GLY A 56 -1.50 7.38 -6.89
N VAL A 57 -0.71 7.00 -7.90
CA VAL A 57 -0.62 7.75 -9.17
C VAL A 57 -1.96 7.78 -9.89
N THR A 58 -2.64 6.63 -10.00
CA THR A 58 -3.96 6.57 -10.67
C THR A 58 -5.03 7.36 -9.93
N GLY A 59 -4.97 7.42 -8.59
CA GLY A 59 -5.85 8.27 -7.78
C GLY A 59 -5.63 9.76 -8.06
N LEU A 60 -4.38 10.21 -8.15
CA LEU A 60 -4.07 11.59 -8.53
C LEU A 60 -4.57 11.93 -9.94
N VAL A 61 -4.41 11.01 -10.90
CA VAL A 61 -4.91 11.19 -12.26
C VAL A 61 -6.43 11.34 -12.28
N LEU A 62 -7.16 10.50 -11.54
CA LEU A 62 -8.62 10.60 -11.45
C LEU A 62 -9.07 11.94 -10.88
N VAL A 63 -8.44 12.38 -9.80
CA VAL A 63 -8.72 13.66 -9.16
C VAL A 63 -8.43 14.82 -10.12
N ALA A 64 -7.31 14.80 -10.83
CA ALA A 64 -6.96 15.84 -11.80
C ALA A 64 -7.94 15.88 -12.99
N LEU A 65 -8.44 14.72 -13.44
CA LEU A 65 -9.42 14.62 -14.52
C LEU A 65 -10.84 15.03 -14.09
N ALA A 66 -11.20 14.84 -12.82
CA ALA A 66 -12.54 15.11 -12.30
C ALA A 66 -12.71 16.52 -11.75
N MET A 67 -11.68 17.07 -11.10
CA MET A 67 -11.80 18.28 -10.28
C MET A 67 -10.54 19.15 -10.43
N GLY A 68 -10.61 20.18 -11.27
CA GLY A 68 -9.49 21.09 -11.54
C GLY A 68 -8.93 21.85 -10.31
N SER A 69 -9.55 21.75 -9.12
CA SER A 69 -9.15 22.41 -7.87
C SER A 69 -8.75 21.44 -6.74
N TRP A 70 -8.06 20.35 -7.09
CA TRP A 70 -7.73 19.25 -6.16
C TRP A 70 -6.99 19.63 -4.87
N LEU A 71 -6.21 20.71 -4.86
CA LEU A 71 -5.50 21.19 -3.67
C LEU A 71 -6.45 21.55 -2.53
N ALA A 72 -7.68 21.99 -2.83
CA ALA A 72 -8.70 22.34 -1.84
C ALA A 72 -9.44 21.11 -1.26
N LEU A 73 -9.22 19.92 -1.82
CA LEU A 73 -9.88 18.70 -1.39
C LEU A 73 -9.03 17.97 -0.34
N LEU A 74 -9.65 17.54 0.75
CA LEU A 74 -8.95 16.81 1.82
C LEU A 74 -8.53 15.39 1.39
N PHE A 75 -9.36 14.70 0.61
CA PHE A 75 -9.22 13.27 0.35
C PHE A 75 -7.96 12.87 -0.46
N PRO A 76 -7.54 13.62 -1.51
CA PRO A 76 -6.30 13.32 -2.22
C PRO A 76 -5.08 13.34 -1.28
N TRP A 77 -5.03 14.27 -0.32
CA TRP A 77 -3.98 14.35 0.67
C TRP A 77 -3.97 13.17 1.63
N LEU A 78 -5.14 12.71 2.08
CA LEU A 78 -5.26 11.50 2.89
C LEU A 78 -4.75 10.26 2.14
N GLY A 79 -5.08 10.14 0.85
CA GLY A 79 -4.56 9.09 -0.03
C GLY A 79 -3.03 9.13 -0.16
N LEU A 80 -2.45 10.32 -0.35
CA LEU A 80 -1.00 10.52 -0.41
C LEU A 80 -0.30 10.14 0.91
N VAL A 81 -0.88 10.54 2.04
CA VAL A 81 -0.37 10.16 3.37
C VAL A 81 -0.42 8.64 3.54
N ALA A 82 -1.49 7.97 3.10
CA ALA A 82 -1.58 6.52 3.15
C ALA A 82 -0.52 5.84 2.27
N VAL A 83 -0.29 6.33 1.05
CA VAL A 83 0.73 5.79 0.13
C VAL A 83 2.14 6.00 0.70
N ALA A 84 2.46 7.21 1.15
CA ALA A 84 3.76 7.51 1.73
C ALA A 84 4.01 6.72 3.02
N GLY A 85 3.02 6.71 3.93
CA GLY A 85 3.06 5.95 5.17
C GLY A 85 3.23 4.46 4.95
N HIS A 86 2.51 3.89 3.96
CA HIS A 86 2.67 2.49 3.57
C HIS A 86 4.09 2.21 3.08
N GLY A 87 4.66 3.10 2.27
CA GLY A 87 6.02 2.97 1.78
C GLY A 87 7.07 2.96 2.90
N PHE A 88 6.98 3.91 3.84
CA PHE A 88 7.87 3.97 4.99
C PHE A 88 7.73 2.74 5.90
N ALA A 89 6.50 2.34 6.20
CA ALA A 89 6.21 1.16 7.00
C ALA A 89 6.70 -0.12 6.32
N GLY A 90 6.58 -0.23 5.00
CA GLY A 90 7.08 -1.37 4.22
C GLY A 90 8.60 -1.49 4.26
N VAL A 91 9.31 -0.38 4.04
CA VAL A 91 10.78 -0.35 4.14
C VAL A 91 11.22 -0.72 5.56
N ARG A 92 10.54 -0.17 6.59
CA ARG A 92 10.82 -0.50 7.99
C ARG A 92 10.58 -1.99 8.28
N SER A 93 9.47 -2.54 7.80
CA SER A 93 9.11 -3.95 7.95
C SER A 93 10.18 -4.86 7.34
N ARG A 94 10.58 -4.59 6.09
CA ARG A 94 11.64 -5.33 5.40
C ARG A 94 12.96 -5.25 6.14
N LYS A 95 13.41 -4.06 6.53
CA LYS A 95 14.69 -3.88 7.24
C LYS A 95 14.69 -4.61 8.58
N ALA A 96 13.59 -4.52 9.33
CA ALA A 96 13.45 -5.20 10.61
C ALA A 96 13.45 -6.73 10.46
N LEU A 97 12.78 -7.26 9.42
CA LEU A 97 12.79 -8.69 9.13
C LEU A 97 14.20 -9.21 8.83
N LEU A 98 14.96 -8.49 8.01
CA LEU A 98 16.35 -8.85 7.69
C LEU A 98 17.29 -8.72 8.89
N ALA A 99 17.02 -7.78 9.80
CA ALA A 99 17.75 -7.65 11.08
C ALA A 99 17.30 -8.66 12.14
N GLY A 100 16.33 -9.53 11.83
CA GLY A 100 15.74 -10.50 12.74
C GLY A 100 14.88 -9.92 13.86
N ASN A 101 14.54 -8.63 13.78
CA ASN A 101 13.62 -7.97 14.70
C ASN A 101 12.16 -8.23 14.25
N LYS A 102 11.66 -9.43 14.56
CA LYS A 102 10.33 -9.89 14.19
C LYS A 102 9.21 -8.97 14.67
N THR A 103 9.29 -8.50 15.92
CA THR A 103 8.25 -7.63 16.52
C THR A 103 8.10 -6.33 15.73
N VAL A 104 9.22 -5.66 15.41
CA VAL A 104 9.19 -4.42 14.62
C VAL A 104 8.71 -4.70 13.20
N ALA A 105 9.09 -5.84 12.60
CA ALA A 105 8.64 -6.22 11.27
C ALA A 105 7.11 -6.38 11.20
N VAL A 106 6.53 -7.05 12.21
CA VAL A 106 5.08 -7.28 12.32
C VAL A 106 4.33 -5.98 12.56
N VAL A 107 4.76 -5.16 13.53
CA VAL A 107 4.10 -3.87 13.82
C VAL A 107 4.09 -2.99 12.57
N ALA A 108 5.21 -2.91 11.86
CA ALA A 108 5.29 -2.12 10.63
C ALA A 108 4.35 -2.66 9.53
N VAL A 109 4.20 -3.98 9.39
CA VAL A 109 3.25 -4.58 8.44
C VAL A 109 1.80 -4.32 8.84
N VAL A 110 1.48 -4.32 10.13
CA VAL A 110 0.13 -3.99 10.63
C VAL A 110 -0.20 -2.54 10.27
N VAL A 111 0.74 -1.62 10.44
CA VAL A 111 0.58 -0.22 10.00
C VAL A 111 0.30 -0.14 8.50
N GLN A 112 1.01 -0.89 7.65
CA GLN A 112 0.72 -0.93 6.21
C GLN A 112 -0.72 -1.37 5.91
N ILE A 113 -1.20 -2.42 6.58
CA ILE A 113 -2.56 -2.93 6.39
C ILE A 113 -3.58 -1.88 6.81
N LEU A 114 -3.41 -1.28 8.00
CA LEU A 114 -4.34 -0.28 8.51
C LEU A 114 -4.45 0.94 7.57
N LEU A 115 -3.33 1.40 7.02
CA LEU A 115 -3.33 2.52 6.06
C LEU A 115 -4.08 2.17 4.77
N LEU A 116 -3.89 0.97 4.22
CA LEU A 116 -4.60 0.56 3.00
C LEU A 116 -6.08 0.28 3.25
N VAL A 117 -6.44 -0.31 4.39
CA VAL A 117 -7.85 -0.53 4.78
C VAL A 117 -8.56 0.82 4.94
N ALA A 118 -7.94 1.78 5.62
CA ALA A 118 -8.49 3.12 5.76
C ALA A 118 -8.64 3.83 4.41
N ALA A 119 -7.61 3.79 3.55
CA ALA A 119 -7.65 4.40 2.23
C ALA A 119 -8.71 3.76 1.32
N TYR A 120 -8.80 2.43 1.32
CA TYR A 120 -9.80 1.69 0.54
C TYR A 120 -11.23 1.93 1.07
N GLY A 121 -11.41 1.96 2.39
CA GLY A 121 -12.70 2.31 3.00
C GLY A 121 -13.16 3.72 2.65
N LEU A 122 -12.25 4.69 2.55
CA LEU A 122 -12.60 6.02 2.06
C LEU A 122 -13.09 6.00 0.61
N MET A 123 -12.54 5.13 -0.25
CA MET A 123 -12.98 4.95 -1.65
C MET A 123 -14.38 4.37 -1.79
N THR A 124 -14.85 3.59 -0.82
CA THR A 124 -16.21 3.00 -0.87
C THR A 124 -17.28 3.98 -0.38
N VAL A 125 -16.94 4.87 0.55
CA VAL A 125 -17.88 5.86 1.11
C VAL A 125 -17.95 7.12 0.24
N LYS A 126 -16.85 7.51 -0.41
CA LYS A 126 -16.83 8.61 -1.38
C LYS A 126 -16.22 8.13 -2.70
N PRO A 127 -17.00 8.07 -3.79
CA PRO A 127 -16.42 7.87 -5.11
C PRO A 127 -15.55 9.09 -5.45
N PHE A 128 -14.28 8.82 -5.76
CA PHE A 128 -13.28 9.78 -6.20
C PHE A 128 -13.42 10.09 -7.68
#